data_AF-A0A9E6DRZ0-F1
#
_entry.id   AF-A0A9E6DRZ0-F1
#
_cell.length_a   1.000
_cell.length_b   1.000
_cell.length_c   1.000
_cell.angle_alpha   90.00
_cell.angle_beta   90.00
_cell.angle_gamma   90.00
#
_symmetry.space_group_name_H-M   'P 1'
#
loop_
_entity.id
_entity.type
_entity.pdbx_description
1 polymer ?
#
loop_
_entity_poly.entity_id
_entity_poly.type
_entity_poly.pdbx_seq_one_letter_code
_entity_poly.pdbx_strand_id
1 'polypeptide(L)'
;MSPNNANPSADLAVGTKNSGPLDEQQLQLIERARMEQRGFRRATGLAQFNVWMLVVGAFLILISSLNLSGAVAAFAVAGAAWNEERGRLALARLEVRGARILCQNQLIVLGAVVLYCLVSLVSLATGPDPYQELMAKAPALAFELEQSPGATAMASPIGELARTLGIVMYGSVLVVSVLVQGLSARYYRDTARRVKRFHETTPVWVVEVLLRGA
;
A
#
# COMPACT_ATOMS: atom_id res chain seq x y z
N MET A 1 -87.99 -17.74 0.70
CA MET A 1 -87.58 -18.69 1.75
C MET A 1 -86.65 -19.75 1.15
N SER A 2 -85.35 -19.55 1.32
CA SER A 2 -84.32 -20.58 1.56
C SER A 2 -82.98 -19.85 1.73
N PRO A 3 -82.40 -19.83 2.93
CA PRO A 3 -81.07 -19.30 3.17
C PRO A 3 -80.06 -20.41 2.92
N ASN A 4 -78.90 -20.15 2.30
CA ASN A 4 -77.79 -21.09 2.48
C ASN A 4 -76.40 -20.51 2.22
N ASN A 5 -75.66 -20.43 3.33
CA ASN A 5 -74.21 -20.58 3.48
C ASN A 5 -73.28 -19.62 2.75
N ALA A 6 -73.19 -18.41 3.32
CA ALA A 6 -71.89 -17.76 3.47
C ALA A 6 -70.98 -18.65 4.33
N ASN A 7 -69.84 -19.04 3.78
CA ASN A 7 -68.78 -19.73 4.52
C ASN A 7 -67.53 -18.81 4.50
N PRO A 8 -67.38 -17.86 5.45
CA PRO A 8 -66.33 -16.85 5.38
C PRO A 8 -65.14 -17.16 6.32
N SER A 9 -64.68 -18.40 6.44
CA SER A 9 -63.74 -18.74 7.53
C SER A 9 -62.57 -19.68 7.20
N ALA A 10 -62.29 -19.98 5.93
CA ALA A 10 -61.24 -20.95 5.58
C ALA A 10 -59.93 -20.36 5.03
N ASP A 11 -59.89 -19.07 4.69
CA ASP A 11 -58.66 -18.40 4.23
C ASP A 11 -58.22 -17.37 5.25
N LEU A 12 -56.89 -17.18 5.37
CA LEU A 12 -56.16 -16.25 6.24
C LEU A 12 -55.50 -16.84 7.50
N ALA A 13 -55.27 -18.16 7.53
CA ALA A 13 -54.15 -18.72 8.31
C ALA A 13 -52.91 -18.91 7.41
N VAL A 14 -52.54 -17.88 6.65
CA VAL A 14 -51.18 -17.78 6.10
C VAL A 14 -50.27 -17.47 7.29
N GLY A 15 -49.90 -18.51 8.02
CA GLY A 15 -48.90 -18.44 9.07
C GLY A 15 -47.62 -17.90 8.46
N THR A 16 -47.31 -16.64 8.75
CA THR A 16 -46.04 -15.98 8.47
C THR A 16 -44.96 -16.65 9.33
N LYS A 17 -44.52 -17.82 8.87
CA LYS A 17 -43.48 -18.65 9.49
C LYS A 17 -42.08 -18.07 9.21
N ASN A 18 -41.95 -16.74 9.33
CA ASN A 18 -40.70 -15.98 9.35
C ASN A 18 -40.62 -15.28 10.71
N SER A 19 -40.31 -16.04 11.76
CA SER A 19 -40.29 -15.52 13.15
C SER A 19 -39.00 -14.77 13.49
N GLY A 20 -38.19 -14.39 12.50
CA GLY A 20 -37.03 -13.53 12.67
C GLY A 20 -37.38 -12.06 12.38
N PRO A 21 -36.72 -11.09 13.00
CA PRO A 21 -36.96 -9.66 12.75
C PRO A 21 -36.54 -9.19 11.35
N LEU A 22 -35.97 -10.06 10.51
CA LEU A 22 -35.51 -9.77 9.16
C LEU A 22 -36.21 -10.68 8.15
N ASP A 23 -36.62 -10.09 7.03
CA ASP A 23 -37.14 -10.80 5.87
C ASP A 23 -36.03 -11.54 5.11
N GLU A 24 -36.38 -12.61 4.40
CA GLU A 24 -35.44 -13.42 3.60
C GLU A 24 -34.71 -12.57 2.56
N GLN A 25 -35.39 -11.60 1.94
CA GLN A 25 -34.77 -10.68 1.00
C GLN A 25 -33.71 -9.79 1.66
N GLN A 26 -33.95 -9.36 2.90
CA GLN A 26 -33.00 -8.55 3.66
C GLN A 26 -31.76 -9.35 4.03
N LEU A 27 -31.92 -10.63 4.40
CA LEU A 27 -30.80 -11.54 4.67
C LEU A 27 -29.92 -11.74 3.43
N GLN A 28 -30.54 -11.95 2.26
CA GLN A 28 -29.82 -12.09 0.99
C GLN A 28 -29.05 -10.81 0.60
N LEU A 29 -29.62 -9.62 0.87
CA LEU A 29 -28.92 -8.35 0.66
C LEU A 29 -27.69 -8.23 1.57
N ILE A 30 -27.81 -8.58 2.85
CA ILE A 30 -26.70 -8.57 3.81
C ILE A 30 -25.61 -9.55 3.37
N GLU A 31 -25.99 -10.76 2.93
CA GLU A 31 -25.02 -11.77 2.50
C GLU A 31 -24.24 -11.33 1.26
N ARG A 32 -24.93 -10.78 0.24
CA ARG A 32 -24.27 -10.20 -0.94
C ARG A 32 -23.31 -9.08 -0.56
N ALA A 33 -23.74 -8.18 0.33
CA ALA A 33 -22.90 -7.08 0.77
C ALA A 33 -21.67 -7.55 1.57
N ARG A 34 -21.79 -8.62 2.38
CA ARG A 34 -20.64 -9.27 3.07
C ARG A 34 -19.64 -9.86 2.08
N MET A 35 -20.12 -10.47 1.00
CA MET A 35 -19.25 -11.04 -0.03
C MET A 35 -18.41 -9.95 -0.72
N GLU A 36 -19.00 -8.80 -1.02
CA GLU A 36 -18.26 -7.65 -1.56
C GLU A 36 -17.29 -7.05 -0.53
N GLN A 37 -17.69 -6.96 0.74
CA GLN A 37 -16.86 -6.44 1.83
C GLN A 37 -15.55 -7.23 1.99
N ARG A 38 -15.54 -8.54 1.71
CA ARG A 38 -14.31 -9.36 1.74
C ARG A 38 -13.23 -8.81 0.79
N GLY A 39 -13.61 -8.29 -0.36
CA GLY A 39 -12.67 -7.65 -1.30
C GLY A 39 -12.03 -6.40 -0.69
N PHE A 40 -12.82 -5.58 0.00
CA PHE A 40 -12.32 -4.38 0.68
C PHE A 40 -11.42 -4.73 1.86
N ARG A 41 -11.75 -5.77 2.64
CA ARG A 41 -10.89 -6.25 3.75
C ARG A 41 -9.51 -6.69 3.28
N ARG A 42 -9.42 -7.34 2.11
CA ARG A 42 -8.11 -7.70 1.50
C ARG A 42 -7.31 -6.46 1.13
N ALA A 43 -7.95 -5.44 0.55
CA ALA A 43 -7.30 -4.17 0.25
C ALA A 43 -6.79 -3.46 1.53
N THR A 44 -7.59 -3.47 2.60
CA THR A 44 -7.20 -2.94 3.91
C THR A 44 -6.04 -3.73 4.52
N GLY A 45 -6.03 -5.06 4.39
CA GLY A 45 -4.93 -5.91 4.86
C GLY A 45 -3.62 -5.66 4.11
N LEU A 46 -3.69 -5.48 2.79
CA LEU A 46 -2.52 -5.11 1.98
C LEU A 46 -1.96 -3.73 2.40
N ALA A 47 -2.84 -2.76 2.62
CA ALA A 47 -2.44 -1.44 3.12
C ALA A 47 -1.81 -1.53 4.51
N GLN A 48 -2.32 -2.39 5.40
CA GLN A 48 -1.73 -2.62 6.73
C GLN A 48 -0.31 -3.17 6.64
N PHE A 49 -0.09 -4.16 5.76
CA PHE A 49 1.25 -4.69 5.52
C PHE A 49 2.21 -3.60 5.03
N ASN A 50 1.75 -2.75 4.10
CA ASN A 50 2.55 -1.64 3.59
C ASN A 50 2.88 -0.59 4.67
N VAL A 51 1.91 -0.22 5.52
CA VAL A 51 2.15 0.68 6.68
C VAL A 51 3.24 0.10 7.58
N TRP A 52 3.19 -1.20 7.87
CA TRP A 52 4.16 -1.84 8.75
C TRP A 52 5.57 -1.83 8.14
N MET A 53 5.69 -2.13 6.84
CA MET A 53 6.96 -2.05 6.10
C MET A 53 7.54 -0.63 6.10
N LEU A 54 6.71 0.41 5.93
CA LEU A 54 7.14 1.80 5.96
C LEU A 54 7.60 2.23 7.37
N VAL A 55 6.87 1.82 8.42
CA VAL A 55 7.25 2.12 9.81
C VAL A 55 8.59 1.47 10.17
N VAL A 56 8.77 0.20 9.83
CA VAL A 56 10.05 -0.50 10.04
C VAL A 56 11.16 0.15 9.22
N GLY A 57 10.90 0.48 7.95
CA GLY A 57 11.85 1.18 7.10
C GLY A 57 12.28 2.53 7.67
N ALA A 58 11.34 3.35 8.13
CA ALA A 58 11.62 4.64 8.77
C ALA A 58 12.49 4.47 10.03
N PHE A 59 12.17 3.47 10.86
CA PHE A 59 12.96 3.15 12.06
C PHE A 59 14.39 2.72 11.70
N LEU A 60 14.55 1.85 10.70
CA LEU A 60 15.87 1.38 10.23
C LEU A 60 16.71 2.53 9.66
N ILE A 61 16.11 3.45 8.91
CA ILE A 61 16.80 4.65 8.40
C ILE A 61 17.26 5.53 9.56
N LEU A 62 16.40 5.73 10.57
CA LEU A 62 16.71 6.58 11.71
C LEU A 62 17.89 6.04 12.54
N ILE A 63 17.94 4.72 12.78
CA ILE A 63 19.04 4.11 13.55
C ILE A 63 20.34 3.98 12.75
N SER A 64 20.25 3.76 11.43
CA SER A 64 21.43 3.58 10.57
C SER A 64 22.07 4.91 10.16
N SER A 65 21.30 5.99 10.18
CA SER A 65 21.74 7.31 9.73
C SER A 65 21.55 8.34 10.84
N LEU A 66 22.57 8.52 11.67
CA LEU A 66 22.59 9.50 12.77
C LEU A 66 22.87 10.94 12.32
N ASN A 67 22.64 11.25 11.03
CA ASN A 67 22.86 12.56 10.44
C ASN A 67 21.52 13.22 10.04
N LEU A 68 21.56 14.52 9.74
CA LEU A 68 20.38 15.30 9.39
C LEU A 68 19.66 14.77 8.14
N SER A 69 20.41 14.33 7.11
CA SER A 69 19.82 13.79 5.88
C SER A 69 19.05 12.49 6.13
N GLY A 70 19.59 11.60 6.96
CA GLY A 70 18.93 10.38 7.42
C GLY A 70 17.66 10.67 8.20
N ALA A 71 17.71 11.62 9.13
CA ALA A 71 16.53 12.05 9.88
C ALA A 71 15.43 12.57 8.95
N VAL A 72 15.77 13.43 7.98
CA VAL A 72 14.81 13.94 6.98
C VAL A 72 14.19 12.79 6.17
N ALA A 73 15.01 11.82 5.73
CA ALA A 73 14.50 10.65 5.01
C ALA A 73 13.57 9.79 5.88
N ALA A 74 13.93 9.53 7.14
CA ALA A 74 13.10 8.79 8.08
C ALA A 74 11.74 9.48 8.32
N PHE A 75 11.74 10.81 8.50
CA PHE A 75 10.50 11.58 8.64
C PHE A 75 9.65 11.57 7.38
N ALA A 76 10.25 11.62 6.19
CA ALA A 76 9.53 11.51 4.93
C ALA A 76 8.84 10.15 4.80
N VAL A 77 9.53 9.05 5.12
CA VAL A 77 8.97 7.69 5.10
C VAL A 77 7.87 7.55 6.16
N ALA A 78 8.07 8.08 7.37
CA ALA A 78 7.05 8.10 8.42
C ALA A 78 5.80 8.89 7.99
N GLY A 79 5.97 10.03 7.30
CA GLY A 79 4.88 10.80 6.72
C GLY A 79 4.08 10.01 5.67
N ALA A 80 4.77 9.24 4.81
CA ALA A 80 4.13 8.34 3.86
C ALA A 80 3.36 7.21 4.58
N ALA A 81 3.92 6.64 5.65
CA ALA A 81 3.25 5.63 6.49
C ALA A 81 1.98 6.19 7.13
N TRP A 82 2.03 7.41 7.65
CA TRP A 82 0.88 8.10 8.22
C TRP A 82 -0.24 8.32 7.20
N ASN A 83 0.10 8.76 5.99
CA ASN A 83 -0.88 8.93 4.91
C ASN A 83 -1.49 7.60 4.47
N GLU A 84 -0.68 6.53 4.37
CA GLU A 84 -1.16 5.17 4.06
C GLU A 84 -2.14 4.68 5.13
N GLU A 85 -1.81 4.88 6.42
CA GLU A 85 -2.64 4.49 7.55
C GLU A 85 -4.00 5.23 7.54
N ARG A 86 -3.99 6.54 7.25
CA ARG A 86 -5.24 7.30 7.07
C ARG A 86 -6.08 6.76 5.92
N GLY A 87 -5.46 6.41 4.80
CA GLY A 87 -6.14 5.79 3.67
C GLY A 87 -6.74 4.44 4.02
N ARG A 88 -5.99 3.61 4.77
CA ARG A 88 -6.43 2.31 5.28
C ARG A 88 -7.63 2.43 6.21
N LEU A 89 -7.57 3.31 7.20
CA LEU A 89 -8.66 3.52 8.17
C LEU A 89 -9.94 4.01 7.47
N ALA A 90 -9.82 4.93 6.52
CA ALA A 90 -10.96 5.38 5.72
C ALA A 90 -11.53 4.25 4.85
N LEU A 91 -10.68 3.43 4.22
CA LEU A 91 -11.14 2.29 3.40
C LEU A 91 -11.80 1.20 4.26
N ALA A 92 -11.32 0.98 5.49
CA ALA A 92 -11.94 0.07 6.45
C ALA A 92 -13.37 0.50 6.82
N ARG A 93 -13.63 1.82 6.81
CA ARG A 93 -14.96 2.42 6.97
C ARG A 93 -15.76 2.49 5.67
N LEU A 94 -15.30 1.80 4.62
CA LEU A 94 -15.91 1.78 3.29
C LEU A 94 -16.00 3.17 2.64
N GLU A 95 -15.10 4.10 2.98
CA GLU A 95 -15.09 5.43 2.38
C GLU A 95 -14.34 5.43 1.05
N VAL A 96 -14.94 5.99 0.00
CA VAL A 96 -14.32 6.12 -1.34
C VAL A 96 -13.01 6.91 -1.27
N ARG A 97 -12.92 7.88 -0.33
CA ARG A 97 -11.72 8.71 -0.12
C ARG A 97 -10.52 7.87 0.31
N GLY A 98 -10.72 6.79 1.09
CA GLY A 98 -9.63 5.95 1.56
C GLY A 98 -8.83 5.33 0.42
N ALA A 99 -9.52 4.72 -0.55
CA ALA A 99 -8.87 4.15 -1.72
C ALA A 99 -8.18 5.21 -2.62
N ARG A 100 -8.71 6.45 -2.68
CA ARG A 100 -8.07 7.55 -3.40
C ARG A 100 -6.77 7.99 -2.73
N ILE A 101 -6.77 8.12 -1.39
CA ILE A 101 -5.58 8.45 -0.61
C ILE A 101 -4.50 7.38 -0.83
N LEU A 102 -4.86 6.10 -0.73
CA LEU A 102 -3.92 4.99 -0.97
C LEU A 102 -3.33 5.05 -2.39
N CYS A 103 -4.17 5.28 -3.41
CA CYS A 103 -3.69 5.44 -4.79
C CYS A 103 -2.70 6.61 -4.94
N GLN A 104 -3.00 7.76 -4.34
CA GLN A 104 -2.13 8.93 -4.37
C GLN A 104 -0.81 8.65 -3.66
N ASN A 105 -0.85 7.99 -2.50
CA ASN A 105 0.35 7.66 -1.74
C ASN A 105 1.28 6.73 -2.53
N GLN A 106 0.75 5.70 -3.20
CA GLN A 106 1.54 4.82 -4.06
C GLN A 106 2.22 5.59 -5.22
N LEU A 107 1.54 6.58 -5.81
CA LEU A 107 2.13 7.41 -6.88
C LEU A 107 3.19 8.39 -6.34
N ILE A 108 2.99 8.94 -5.15
CA ILE A 108 3.97 9.82 -4.50
C ILE A 108 5.24 9.03 -4.17
N VAL A 109 5.10 7.86 -3.55
CA VAL A 109 6.24 6.97 -3.26
C VAL A 109 6.94 6.55 -4.55
N LEU A 110 6.19 6.24 -5.62
CA LEU A 110 6.76 5.92 -6.92
C LEU A 110 7.55 7.07 -7.51
N GLY A 111 6.98 8.28 -7.51
CA GLY A 111 7.68 9.48 -7.96
C GLY A 111 8.99 9.69 -7.19
N ALA A 112 8.97 9.52 -5.87
CA ALA A 112 10.16 9.66 -5.03
C ALA A 112 11.23 8.61 -5.33
N VAL A 113 10.85 7.33 -5.44
CA VAL A 113 11.78 6.24 -5.75
C VAL A 113 12.36 6.40 -7.15
N VAL A 114 11.53 6.75 -8.15
CA VAL A 114 11.98 7.01 -9.52
C VAL A 114 12.98 8.15 -9.54
N LEU A 115 12.65 9.28 -8.92
CA LEU A 115 13.54 10.44 -8.86
C LEU A 115 14.89 10.07 -8.20
N TYR A 116 14.84 9.38 -7.06
CA TYR A 116 16.04 8.94 -6.34
C TYR A 116 16.90 7.98 -7.17
N CYS A 117 16.29 6.98 -7.82
CA CYS A 117 17.02 6.04 -8.67
C CYS A 117 17.65 6.74 -9.88
N LEU A 118 16.94 7.68 -10.51
CA LEU A 118 17.48 8.44 -11.64
C LEU A 118 18.65 9.32 -11.22
N VAL A 119 18.53 10.06 -10.11
CA VAL A 119 19.64 10.86 -9.57
C VAL A 119 20.83 9.95 -9.23
N SER A 120 20.60 8.80 -8.60
CA SER A 120 21.66 7.87 -8.23
C SER A 120 22.36 7.25 -9.46
N LEU A 121 21.60 6.90 -10.49
CA LEU A 121 22.15 6.38 -11.75
C LEU A 121 22.96 7.44 -12.49
N VAL A 122 22.49 8.69 -12.53
CA VAL A 122 23.25 9.81 -13.10
C VAL A 122 24.53 10.03 -12.31
N SER A 123 24.46 10.06 -10.98
CA SER A 123 25.63 10.20 -10.11
C SER A 123 26.64 9.05 -10.30
N LEU A 124 26.20 7.82 -10.53
CA LEU A 124 27.10 6.70 -10.84
C LEU A 124 27.71 6.80 -12.24
N ALA A 125 26.98 7.36 -13.20
CA ALA A 125 27.44 7.50 -14.59
C ALA A 125 28.43 8.66 -14.76
N THR A 126 28.15 9.80 -14.12
CA THR A 126 28.93 11.05 -14.30
C THR A 126 29.82 11.39 -13.12
N GLY A 127 29.60 10.76 -11.97
CA GLY A 127 30.34 11.05 -10.74
C GLY A 127 31.74 10.43 -10.69
N PRO A 128 32.54 10.85 -9.69
CA PRO A 128 33.82 10.24 -9.39
C PRO A 128 33.69 8.73 -9.18
N ASP A 129 34.80 8.00 -9.32
CA ASP A 129 34.85 6.58 -8.99
C ASP A 129 34.39 6.38 -7.52
N PRO A 130 33.40 5.50 -7.23
CA PRO A 130 32.99 5.17 -5.88
C PRO A 130 34.15 4.82 -4.94
N TYR A 131 35.21 4.21 -5.48
CA TYR A 131 36.43 3.93 -4.75
C TYR A 131 37.11 5.21 -4.24
N GLN A 132 37.21 6.25 -5.08
CA GLN A 132 37.80 7.54 -4.68
C GLN A 132 36.97 8.24 -3.60
N GLU A 133 35.64 8.16 -3.67
CA GLU A 133 34.78 8.74 -2.64
C GLU A 133 34.94 8.03 -1.29
N LEU A 134 35.12 6.70 -1.31
CA LEU A 134 35.42 5.93 -0.10
C LEU A 134 36.78 6.33 0.50
N MET A 135 37.82 6.45 -0.34
CA MET A 135 39.14 6.90 0.11
C MET A 135 39.10 8.32 0.70
N ALA A 136 38.30 9.22 0.12
CA ALA A 136 38.11 10.57 0.65
C ALA A 136 37.42 10.58 2.02
N LYS A 137 36.53 9.61 2.29
CA LYS A 137 35.84 9.48 3.59
C LYS A 137 36.67 8.75 4.65
N ALA A 138 37.67 7.98 4.24
CA ALA A 138 38.51 7.17 5.13
C ALA A 138 40.01 7.41 4.85
N PRO A 139 40.56 8.58 5.23
CA PRO A 139 41.95 8.93 4.90
C PRO A 139 42.98 7.98 5.50
N ALA A 140 42.68 7.36 6.65
CA ALA A 140 43.53 6.33 7.25
C ALA A 140 43.64 5.08 6.36
N LEU A 141 42.52 4.63 5.78
CA LEU A 141 42.49 3.49 4.85
C LEU A 141 43.21 3.81 3.54
N ALA A 142 43.03 5.05 3.04
CA ALA A 142 43.71 5.52 1.84
C ALA A 142 45.24 5.47 2.00
N PHE A 143 45.75 5.93 3.14
CA PHE A 143 47.17 5.91 3.45
C PHE A 143 47.75 4.47 3.53
N GLU A 144 47.03 3.54 4.17
CA GLU A 144 47.44 2.12 4.22
C GLU A 144 47.50 1.48 2.83
N LEU A 145 46.52 1.78 1.97
CA LEU A 145 46.46 1.25 0.62
C LEU A 145 47.55 1.84 -0.29
N GLU A 146 47.87 3.13 -0.14
CA GLU A 146 48.98 3.77 -0.88
C GLU A 146 50.35 3.13 -0.57
N GLN A 147 50.55 2.65 0.66
CA GLN A 147 51.80 1.99 1.06
C GLN A 147 51.92 0.54 0.55
N SER A 148 50.84 -0.07 0.06
CA SER A 148 50.84 -1.46 -0.38
C SER A 148 51.17 -1.56 -1.88
N PRO A 149 52.33 -2.14 -2.26
CA PRO A 149 52.70 -2.28 -3.66
C PRO A 149 51.67 -3.13 -4.42
N GLY A 150 51.00 -2.54 -5.42
CA GLY A 150 49.99 -3.21 -6.23
C GLY A 150 48.52 -2.94 -5.83
N ALA A 151 48.27 -2.25 -4.72
CA ALA A 151 46.89 -1.90 -4.33
C ALA A 151 46.20 -0.97 -5.34
N THR A 152 46.95 -0.05 -5.97
CA THR A 152 46.43 0.83 -7.03
C THR A 152 45.99 0.06 -8.27
N ALA A 153 46.68 -1.04 -8.62
CA ALA A 153 46.30 -1.89 -9.74
C ALA A 153 45.02 -2.69 -9.46
N MET A 154 44.75 -3.04 -8.19
CA MET A 154 43.52 -3.71 -7.78
C MET A 154 42.33 -2.76 -7.57
N ALA A 155 42.59 -1.47 -7.33
CA ALA A 155 41.56 -0.48 -7.07
C ALA A 155 40.60 -0.24 -8.25
N SER A 156 41.14 -0.20 -9.48
CA SER A 156 40.33 0.09 -10.69
C SER A 156 39.26 -0.98 -10.98
N PRO A 157 39.57 -2.30 -10.98
CA PRO A 157 38.55 -3.33 -11.13
C PRO A 157 37.47 -3.31 -10.04
N ILE A 158 37.84 -2.94 -8.80
CA ILE A 158 36.89 -2.83 -7.69
C ILE A 158 35.93 -1.66 -7.93
N GLY A 159 36.43 -0.51 -8.38
CA GLY A 159 35.61 0.66 -8.73
C GLY A 159 34.60 0.37 -9.84
N GLU A 160 35.06 -0.30 -10.91
CA GLU A 160 34.19 -0.74 -12.01
C GLU A 160 33.12 -1.75 -11.56
N LEU A 161 33.51 -2.72 -10.72
CA LEU A 161 32.58 -3.69 -10.14
C LEU A 161 31.53 -2.98 -9.27
N ALA A 162 31.95 -2.07 -8.38
CA ALA A 162 31.06 -1.30 -7.52
C ALA A 162 30.08 -0.45 -8.34
N ARG A 163 30.56 0.21 -9.39
CA ARG A 163 29.72 0.98 -10.32
C ARG A 163 28.71 0.08 -11.04
N THR A 164 29.14 -1.05 -11.55
CA THR A 164 28.28 -2.03 -12.24
C THR A 164 27.20 -2.57 -11.31
N LEU A 165 27.58 -2.96 -10.09
CA LEU A 165 26.65 -3.40 -9.05
C LEU A 165 25.65 -2.30 -8.69
N GLY A 166 26.11 -1.05 -8.54
CA GLY A 166 25.24 0.10 -8.30
C GLY A 166 24.21 0.31 -9.40
N ILE A 167 24.62 0.25 -10.67
CA ILE A 167 23.73 0.39 -11.83
C ILE A 167 22.67 -0.74 -11.84
N VAL A 168 23.09 -1.98 -11.64
CA VAL A 168 22.18 -3.14 -11.60
C VAL A 168 21.20 -3.02 -10.42
N MET A 169 21.69 -2.62 -9.24
CA MET A 169 20.87 -2.44 -8.05
C MET A 169 19.82 -1.34 -8.26
N TYR A 170 20.22 -0.12 -8.62
CA TYR A 170 19.25 0.98 -8.81
C TYR A 170 18.33 0.75 -10.01
N GLY A 171 18.84 0.16 -11.10
CA GLY A 171 18.03 -0.21 -12.26
C GLY A 171 16.95 -1.24 -11.91
N SER A 172 17.31 -2.28 -11.15
CA SER A 172 16.35 -3.30 -10.70
C SER A 172 15.31 -2.73 -9.73
N VAL A 173 15.74 -1.91 -8.74
CA VAL A 173 14.81 -1.23 -7.82
C VAL A 173 13.84 -0.34 -8.57
N LEU A 174 14.30 0.40 -9.58
CA LEU A 174 13.44 1.24 -10.41
C LEU A 174 12.36 0.42 -11.13
N VAL A 175 12.76 -0.65 -11.82
CA VAL A 175 11.83 -1.52 -12.58
C VAL A 175 10.82 -2.18 -11.65
N VAL A 176 11.29 -2.80 -10.55
CA VAL A 176 10.41 -3.47 -9.57
C VAL A 176 9.45 -2.47 -8.95
N SER A 177 9.92 -1.27 -8.61
CA SER A 177 9.08 -0.22 -8.01
C SER A 177 7.98 0.26 -8.95
N VAL A 178 8.32 0.51 -10.23
CA VAL A 178 7.33 0.88 -11.26
C VAL A 178 6.27 -0.19 -11.41
N LEU A 179 6.65 -1.47 -11.42
CA LEU A 179 5.71 -2.58 -11.53
C LEU A 179 4.84 -2.70 -10.28
N VAL A 180 5.44 -2.83 -9.09
CA VAL A 180 4.71 -3.09 -7.85
C VAL A 180 3.83 -1.90 -7.46
N GLN A 181 4.38 -0.69 -7.46
CA GLN A 181 3.64 0.52 -7.04
C GLN A 181 2.66 0.97 -8.13
N GLY A 182 3.01 0.80 -9.41
CA GLY A 182 2.09 1.06 -10.52
C GLY A 182 0.87 0.14 -10.50
N LEU A 183 1.08 -1.17 -10.29
CA LEU A 183 -0.01 -2.14 -10.13
C LEU A 183 -0.84 -1.86 -8.87
N SER A 184 -0.19 -1.51 -7.75
CA SER A 184 -0.87 -1.16 -6.50
C SER A 184 -1.73 0.10 -6.64
N ALA A 185 -1.21 1.15 -7.27
CA ALA A 185 -1.97 2.37 -7.57
C ALA A 185 -3.19 2.06 -8.46
N ARG A 186 -3.01 1.25 -9.51
CA ARG A 186 -4.12 0.79 -10.35
C ARG A 186 -5.15 0.01 -9.54
N TYR A 187 -4.71 -0.92 -8.70
CA TYR A 187 -5.58 -1.73 -7.84
C TYR A 187 -6.41 -0.86 -6.87
N TYR A 188 -5.81 0.14 -6.23
CA TYR A 188 -6.55 1.05 -5.35
C TYR A 188 -7.50 1.97 -6.12
N ARG A 189 -7.14 2.41 -7.32
CA ARG A 189 -8.07 3.15 -8.20
C ARG A 189 -9.30 2.33 -8.56
N ASP A 190 -9.13 1.06 -8.91
CA ASP A 190 -10.24 0.16 -9.20
C ASP A 190 -11.05 -0.17 -7.94
N THR A 191 -10.39 -0.27 -6.78
CA THR A 191 -11.07 -0.38 -5.49
C THR A 191 -11.92 0.84 -5.18
N ALA A 192 -11.45 2.06 -5.45
CA ALA A 192 -12.24 3.28 -5.28
C ALA A 192 -13.53 3.26 -6.12
N ARG A 193 -13.45 2.74 -7.35
CA ARG A 193 -14.62 2.57 -8.23
C ARG A 193 -15.59 1.53 -7.68
N ARG A 194 -15.08 0.40 -7.15
CA ARG A 194 -15.90 -0.64 -6.52
C ARG A 194 -16.61 -0.13 -5.26
N VAL A 195 -15.92 0.58 -4.39
CA VAL A 195 -16.52 1.17 -3.18
C VAL A 195 -17.59 2.19 -3.55
N LYS A 196 -17.35 3.03 -4.57
CA LYS A 196 -18.38 3.96 -5.06
C LYS A 196 -19.62 3.23 -5.55
N ARG A 197 -19.44 2.21 -6.40
CA ARG A 197 -20.56 1.39 -6.90
C ARG A 197 -21.30 0.70 -5.76
N PHE A 198 -20.58 0.17 -4.77
CA PHE A 198 -21.15 -0.46 -3.60
C PHE A 198 -22.10 0.49 -2.85
N HIS A 199 -21.73 1.76 -2.67
CA HIS A 199 -22.61 2.78 -2.07
C HIS A 199 -23.81 3.14 -2.96
N GLU A 200 -23.65 3.10 -4.28
CA GLU A 200 -24.75 3.36 -5.22
C GLU A 200 -25.78 2.21 -5.25
N THR A 201 -25.36 0.97 -5.03
CA THR A 201 -26.23 -0.23 -5.12
C THR A 201 -26.72 -0.76 -3.78
N THR A 202 -26.09 -0.37 -2.67
CA THR A 202 -26.37 -0.93 -1.35
C THR A 202 -27.13 0.06 -0.48
N PRO A 203 -28.32 -0.30 0.07
CA PRO A 203 -29.03 0.56 0.99
C PRO A 203 -28.20 0.95 2.21
N VAL A 204 -28.33 2.19 2.68
CA VAL A 204 -27.53 2.77 3.78
C VAL A 204 -27.60 1.92 5.05
N TRP A 205 -28.77 1.37 5.40
CA TRP A 205 -28.94 0.54 6.59
C TRP A 205 -28.11 -0.76 6.52
N VAL A 206 -27.90 -1.34 5.33
CA VAL A 206 -27.04 -2.53 5.17
C VAL A 206 -25.58 -2.15 5.44
N VAL A 207 -25.15 -0.99 4.94
CA VAL A 207 -23.79 -0.47 5.19
C VAL A 207 -23.57 -0.25 6.69
N GLU A 208 -24.55 0.33 7.40
CA GLU A 208 -24.48 0.51 8.85
C GLU A 208 -24.40 -0.83 9.60
N VAL A 209 -25.20 -1.82 9.20
CA VAL A 209 -25.15 -3.18 9.78
C VAL A 209 -23.76 -3.80 9.59
N LEU A 210 -23.15 -3.64 8.40
CA LEU A 210 -21.81 -4.15 8.14
C LEU A 210 -20.72 -3.43 8.94
N LEU A 211 -20.84 -2.11 9.13
CA LEU A 211 -19.88 -1.32 9.90
C LEU A 211 -19.96 -1.60 11.40
N ARG A 212 -21.14 -1.95 11.92
CA ARG A 212 -21.32 -2.36 13.33
C ARG A 212 -20.81 -3.77 13.63
N GLY A 213 -20.74 -4.63 12.62
CA GLY A 213 -20.27 -6.02 12.75
C GLY A 213 -18.80 -6.25 12.40
N ALA A 214 -18.06 -5.20 12.02
CA ALA A 214 -16.66 -5.24 11.61
C ALA A 214 -15.72 -4.88 12.77
#